data_AF-A0A814VR79-F1
#
_entry.id   AF-A0A814VR79-F1
#
_cell.length_a   1.000
_cell.length_b   1.000
_cell.length_c   1.000
_cell.angle_alpha   90.00
_cell.angle_beta   90.00
_cell.angle_gamma   90.00
#
_symmetry.space_group_name_H-M   'P 1'
#
loop_
_entity.id
_entity.type
_entity.pdbx_description
1 polymer ?
#
loop_
_entity_poly.entity_id
_entity_poly.type
_entity_poly.pdbx_seq_one_letter_code
_entity_poly.pdbx_strand_id
1 'polypeptide(L)'
;MAAINVYHTNVTTDNLSRNDILQWINSALDANYTKIEDLCTGAAYCQFMEMMFPGSLQLKRVKFNAKLEHENIQNFKILQNAFRAVQVDKIVPVEKLVKGKFQDNFEFVQWFKKFFDANYTDSHDYDPLAARDGQPLGSGTKAVGPGATSGSSGIRVPPAAATRPPPTKTAAPPLVRPTPTTRPIQQQQQPKVSPAVHRAPAPPVQQPTSVSDHHHQNVRLQPATSGSDHHHQNARLQQEIDNLQDLIQQHASQVAGLEKERDFYYQKLRDVEMICQEPDYESLPSVQKILEILYATEEGFAQPEQENGISDFDNGNGLTVDNGSNFVVGDEETY
;
A
#
# COMPACT_ATOMS: atom_id res chain seq x y z
N MET A 1 26.80 6.28 -6.91
CA MET A 1 26.58 4.96 -6.28
C MET A 1 25.23 4.48 -6.76
N ALA A 2 25.14 3.25 -7.26
CA ALA A 2 23.86 2.68 -7.69
C ALA A 2 23.15 2.07 -6.47
N ALA A 3 21.85 2.27 -6.38
CA ALA A 3 21.02 1.68 -5.34
C ALA A 3 20.67 0.22 -5.68
N ILE A 4 20.45 -0.59 -4.65
CA ILE A 4 19.90 -1.93 -4.77
C ILE A 4 18.39 -1.81 -5.00
N ASN A 5 17.93 -2.25 -6.17
CA ASN A 5 16.51 -2.24 -6.54
C ASN A 5 15.74 -3.38 -5.86
N VAL A 6 14.49 -3.10 -5.48
CA VAL A 6 13.59 -4.07 -4.84
C VAL A 6 12.29 -4.14 -5.64
N TYR A 7 11.85 -5.36 -5.96
CA TYR A 7 10.64 -5.63 -6.74
C TYR A 7 9.58 -6.31 -5.89
N HIS A 8 8.30 -6.10 -6.24
CA HIS A 8 7.22 -6.87 -5.63
C HIS A 8 7.30 -8.31 -6.14
N THR A 9 7.60 -9.25 -5.25
CA THR A 9 7.45 -10.68 -5.51
C THR A 9 6.35 -11.20 -4.59
N ASN A 10 5.49 -12.09 -5.09
CA ASN A 10 4.42 -12.74 -4.29
C ASN A 10 4.95 -13.61 -3.14
N VAL A 11 6.27 -13.69 -2.96
CA VAL A 11 6.92 -14.32 -1.81
C VAL A 11 6.70 -13.44 -0.58
N THR A 12 6.06 -14.02 0.44
CA THR A 12 5.65 -13.39 1.70
C THR A 12 6.86 -12.82 2.47
N THR A 13 7.28 -11.60 2.13
CA THR A 13 7.99 -10.74 3.06
C THR A 13 6.96 -10.04 3.92
N ASP A 14 7.12 -10.11 5.24
CA ASP A 14 6.19 -9.54 6.22
C ASP A 14 5.98 -8.05 5.95
N ASN A 15 4.84 -7.70 5.35
CA ASN A 15 4.44 -6.30 5.18
C ASN A 15 4.14 -5.72 6.56
N LEU A 16 4.70 -4.54 6.86
CA LEU A 16 4.52 -3.93 8.18
C LEU A 16 3.07 -3.46 8.34
N SER A 17 2.55 -3.47 9.57
CA SER A 17 1.26 -2.85 9.83
C SER A 17 1.36 -1.33 9.67
N ARG A 18 0.22 -0.66 9.49
CA ARG A 18 0.13 0.81 9.50
C ARG A 18 0.87 1.44 10.69
N ASN A 19 0.67 0.90 11.89
CA ASN A 19 1.24 1.45 13.11
C ASN A 19 2.76 1.25 13.13
N ASP A 20 3.25 0.10 12.71
CA ASP A 20 4.69 -0.20 12.69
C ASP A 20 5.43 0.69 11.68
N ILE A 21 4.82 0.95 10.51
CA ILE A 21 5.38 1.89 9.52
C ILE A 21 5.46 3.30 10.11
N LEU A 22 4.38 3.79 10.72
CA LEU A 22 4.39 5.12 11.32
C LEU A 22 5.42 5.23 12.44
N GLN A 23 5.52 4.21 13.29
CA GLN A 23 6.52 4.16 14.35
C GLN A 23 7.93 4.17 13.78
N TRP A 24 8.21 3.36 12.76
CA TRP A 24 9.51 3.35 12.07
C TRP A 24 9.88 4.73 11.52
N ILE A 25 8.97 5.38 10.78
CA ILE A 25 9.24 6.70 10.20
C ILE A 25 9.48 7.75 11.28
N ASN A 26 8.66 7.76 12.32
CA ASN A 26 8.78 8.72 13.41
C ASN A 26 10.08 8.54 14.19
N SER A 27 10.49 7.30 14.45
CA SER A 27 11.76 7.00 15.11
C SER A 27 12.98 7.31 14.23
N ALA A 28 12.92 7.01 12.93
CA ALA A 28 14.05 7.21 12.03
C ALA A 28 14.29 8.68 11.67
N LEU A 29 13.23 9.48 11.55
CA LEU A 29 13.33 10.88 11.09
C LEU A 29 13.06 11.91 12.19
N ASP A 30 12.92 11.51 13.45
CA ASP A 30 12.42 12.38 14.55
C ASP A 30 11.20 13.20 14.08
N ALA A 31 10.19 12.46 13.64
CA ALA A 31 8.98 13.00 13.02
C ALA A 31 7.73 12.68 13.86
N ASN A 32 6.62 13.33 13.54
CA ASN A 32 5.36 13.14 14.25
C ASN A 32 4.19 12.90 13.26
N TYR A 33 4.30 11.83 12.49
CA TYR A 33 3.22 11.35 11.62
C TYR A 33 2.21 10.54 12.43
N THR A 34 0.91 10.84 12.20
CA THR A 34 -0.21 10.12 12.82
C THR A 34 -1.04 9.34 11.79
N LYS A 35 -0.86 9.67 10.50
CA LYS A 35 -1.58 9.11 9.37
C LYS A 35 -0.60 8.81 8.25
N ILE A 36 -0.86 7.77 7.47
CA ILE A 36 0.00 7.39 6.33
C ILE A 36 -0.18 8.39 5.19
N GLU A 37 -1.38 8.94 5.06
CA GLU A 37 -1.79 9.95 4.09
C GLU A 37 -0.91 11.20 4.16
N ASP A 38 -0.38 11.54 5.34
CA ASP A 38 0.51 12.69 5.54
C ASP A 38 1.87 12.53 4.81
N LEU A 39 2.24 11.31 4.40
CA LEU A 39 3.41 11.04 3.57
C LEU A 39 3.23 11.57 2.14
N CYS A 40 2.02 11.99 1.74
CA CYS A 40 1.74 12.63 0.46
C CYS A 40 2.51 13.93 0.24
N THR A 41 3.11 14.50 1.28
CA THR A 41 3.99 15.68 1.18
C THR A 41 5.30 15.39 0.46
N GLY A 42 5.72 14.12 0.39
CA GLY A 42 6.99 13.71 -0.23
C GLY A 42 8.25 14.06 0.57
N ALA A 43 8.13 14.84 1.65
CA ALA A 43 9.27 15.36 2.41
C ALA A 43 10.04 14.24 3.16
N ALA A 44 9.31 13.31 3.79
CA ALA A 44 9.91 12.15 4.47
C ALA A 44 10.77 11.31 3.52
N TYR A 45 10.26 11.00 2.32
CA TYR A 45 11.01 10.22 1.32
C TYR A 45 12.27 10.93 0.85
N CYS A 46 12.22 12.25 0.66
CA CYS A 46 13.41 13.03 0.33
C CYS A 46 14.45 12.96 1.45
N GLN A 47 14.02 13.02 2.71
CA GLN A 47 14.95 12.94 3.84
C GLN A 47 15.59 11.55 3.95
N PHE A 48 14.82 10.48 3.77
CA PHE A 48 15.35 9.12 3.74
C PHE A 48 16.36 8.92 2.61
N MET A 49 16.13 9.50 1.44
CA MET A 49 17.09 9.42 0.34
C MET A 49 18.41 10.12 0.65
N GLU A 50 18.39 11.23 1.39
CA GLU A 50 19.62 11.89 1.86
C GLU A 50 20.33 11.05 2.92
N MET A 51 19.58 10.37 3.79
CA MET A 51 20.11 9.46 4.80
C MET A 51 20.79 8.23 4.19
N MET A 52 20.19 7.61 3.16
CA MET A 52 20.78 6.44 2.48
C MET A 52 21.88 6.82 1.49
N PHE A 53 21.69 7.91 0.75
CA PHE A 53 22.58 8.34 -0.33
C PHE A 53 22.87 9.85 -0.23
N PRO A 54 23.75 10.27 0.69
CA PRO A 54 24.09 11.68 0.87
C PRO A 54 24.53 12.35 -0.43
N GLY A 55 23.96 13.53 -0.73
CA GLY A 55 24.26 14.27 -1.95
C GLY A 55 23.52 13.79 -3.20
N SER A 56 22.68 12.76 -3.11
CA SER A 56 21.80 12.34 -4.22
C SER A 56 20.68 13.34 -4.52
N LEU A 57 20.36 14.23 -3.56
CA LEU A 57 19.33 15.26 -3.70
C LEU A 57 19.71 16.57 -3.03
N GLN A 58 19.01 17.64 -3.42
CA GLN A 58 19.20 18.98 -2.85
C GLN A 58 18.23 19.18 -1.68
N LEU A 59 18.61 18.74 -0.48
CA LEU A 59 17.73 18.74 0.70
C LEU A 59 17.17 20.14 1.02
N LYS A 60 17.98 21.19 0.81
CA LYS A 60 17.58 22.60 1.00
C LYS A 60 16.40 23.06 0.13
N ARG A 61 16.07 22.34 -0.95
CA ARG A 61 14.92 22.64 -1.81
C ARG A 61 13.65 21.91 -1.41
N VAL A 62 13.76 20.96 -0.48
CA VAL A 62 12.62 20.20 0.03
C VAL A 62 11.81 21.09 0.96
N LYS A 63 10.50 21.09 0.76
CA LYS A 63 9.55 21.82 1.61
C LYS A 63 9.02 20.88 2.69
N PHE A 64 9.61 20.92 3.88
CA PHE A 64 9.22 20.06 5.01
C PHE A 64 7.85 20.41 5.61
N ASN A 65 7.43 21.67 5.51
CA ASN A 65 6.12 22.15 5.97
C ASN A 65 5.20 22.50 4.78
N ALA A 66 5.19 21.64 3.76
CA ALA A 66 4.35 21.78 2.58
C ALA A 66 2.86 21.69 2.97
N LYS A 67 2.05 22.63 2.50
CA LYS A 67 0.59 22.70 2.79
C LYS A 67 -0.27 22.61 1.55
N LEU A 68 0.30 22.86 0.39
CA LEU A 68 -0.42 22.90 -0.88
C LEU A 68 0.05 21.77 -1.79
N GLU A 69 -0.87 21.23 -2.59
CA GLU A 69 -0.59 20.09 -3.48
C GLU A 69 0.59 20.36 -4.43
N HIS A 70 0.70 21.59 -4.96
CA HIS A 70 1.81 21.95 -5.86
C HIS A 70 3.19 21.90 -5.18
N GLU A 71 3.25 22.07 -3.86
CA GLU A 71 4.47 21.94 -3.06
C GLU A 71 4.85 20.47 -2.87
N ASN A 72 3.85 19.62 -2.66
CA ASN A 72 4.02 18.17 -2.60
C ASN A 72 4.57 17.64 -3.93
N ILE A 73 4.02 18.12 -5.05
CA ILE A 73 4.52 17.78 -6.40
C ILE A 73 6.00 18.22 -6.56
N GLN A 74 6.39 19.38 -6.05
CA GLN A 74 7.79 19.84 -6.09
C GLN A 74 8.71 18.89 -5.31
N ASN A 75 8.32 18.46 -4.11
CA ASN A 75 9.07 17.49 -3.32
C ASN A 75 9.21 16.15 -4.06
N PHE A 76 8.13 15.63 -4.66
CA PHE A 76 8.21 14.39 -5.44
C PHE A 76 9.07 14.50 -6.70
N LYS A 77 9.14 15.68 -7.35
CA LYS A 77 10.10 15.90 -8.45
C LYS A 77 11.55 15.83 -7.97
N ILE A 78 11.84 16.33 -6.76
CA ILE A 78 13.16 16.19 -6.15
C ILE A 78 13.46 14.71 -5.89
N LEU A 79 12.49 13.96 -5.36
CA LEU A 79 12.61 12.52 -5.14
C LEU A 79 12.88 11.74 -6.45
N GLN A 80 12.12 12.01 -7.51
CA GLN A 80 12.31 11.38 -8.83
C GLN A 80 13.71 11.68 -9.40
N ASN A 81 14.23 12.89 -9.19
CA ASN A 81 15.59 13.23 -9.60
C ASN A 81 16.62 12.41 -8.81
N ALA A 82 16.41 12.23 -7.50
CA ALA A 82 17.27 11.39 -6.66
C ALA A 82 17.27 9.94 -7.13
N PHE A 83 16.08 9.38 -7.40
CA PHE A 83 15.94 8.01 -7.94
C PHE A 83 16.70 7.83 -9.24
N ARG A 84 16.63 8.79 -10.17
CA ARG A 84 17.43 8.77 -11.41
C ARG A 84 18.93 8.85 -11.14
N ALA A 85 19.37 9.67 -10.17
CA ALA A 85 20.78 9.83 -9.83
C ALA A 85 21.40 8.54 -9.25
N VAL A 86 20.61 7.77 -8.51
CA VAL A 86 21.04 6.48 -7.91
C VAL A 86 20.56 5.25 -8.68
N GLN A 87 19.98 5.42 -9.86
CA GLN A 87 19.51 4.34 -10.75
C GLN A 87 18.46 3.41 -10.11
N VAL A 88 17.46 4.00 -9.45
CA VAL A 88 16.28 3.29 -8.97
C VAL A 88 15.25 3.15 -10.08
N ASP A 89 14.86 1.93 -10.39
CA ASP A 89 13.92 1.62 -11.49
C ASP A 89 12.46 1.89 -11.12
N LYS A 90 12.15 1.96 -9.83
CA LYS A 90 10.78 2.15 -9.35
C LYS A 90 10.24 3.52 -9.76
N ILE A 91 9.16 3.51 -10.54
CA ILE A 91 8.41 4.71 -10.88
C ILE A 91 7.64 5.20 -9.66
N VAL A 92 7.78 6.49 -9.34
CA VAL A 92 7.02 7.16 -8.28
C VAL A 92 5.67 7.62 -8.84
N PRO A 93 4.53 7.10 -8.36
CA PRO A 93 3.20 7.45 -8.86
C PRO A 93 2.71 8.80 -8.28
N VAL A 94 3.38 9.90 -8.66
CA VAL A 94 3.21 11.24 -8.06
C VAL A 94 1.75 11.67 -8.02
N GLU A 95 1.03 11.55 -9.13
CA GLU A 95 -0.37 11.99 -9.25
C GLU A 95 -1.30 11.30 -8.26
N LYS A 96 -1.01 10.05 -7.89
CA LYS A 96 -1.80 9.30 -6.92
C LYS A 96 -1.40 9.64 -5.48
N LEU A 97 -0.10 9.72 -5.23
CA LEU A 97 0.44 10.00 -3.90
C LEU A 97 0.04 11.38 -3.38
N VAL A 98 0.18 12.42 -4.20
CA VAL A 98 -0.09 13.82 -3.79
C VAL A 98 -1.54 14.06 -3.42
N LYS A 99 -2.47 13.19 -3.84
CA LYS A 99 -3.89 13.25 -3.47
C LYS A 99 -4.16 12.82 -2.02
N GLY A 100 -3.15 12.33 -1.30
CA GLY A 100 -3.29 11.94 0.10
C GLY A 100 -4.20 10.73 0.30
N LYS A 101 -4.37 9.87 -0.71
CA LYS A 101 -5.16 8.64 -0.57
C LYS A 101 -4.37 7.60 0.21
N PHE A 102 -5.02 6.96 1.19
CA PHE A 102 -4.40 5.95 2.04
C PHE A 102 -3.82 4.80 1.22
N GLN A 103 -4.60 4.22 0.30
CA GLN A 103 -4.20 3.05 -0.49
C GLN A 103 -2.87 3.26 -1.23
N ASP A 104 -2.79 4.33 -2.03
CA ASP A 104 -1.61 4.62 -2.86
C ASP A 104 -0.38 4.95 -2.00
N ASN A 105 -0.58 5.73 -0.92
CA ASN A 105 0.52 6.08 -0.02
C ASN A 105 1.01 4.87 0.78
N PHE A 106 0.10 3.99 1.20
CA PHE A 106 0.42 2.79 1.96
C PHE A 106 1.16 1.75 1.09
N GLU A 107 0.74 1.55 -0.15
CA GLU A 107 1.45 0.68 -1.09
C GLU A 107 2.87 1.20 -1.37
N PHE A 108 3.01 2.50 -1.61
CA PHE A 108 4.32 3.09 -1.90
C PHE A 108 5.27 3.03 -0.71
N VAL A 109 4.80 3.33 0.51
CA VAL A 109 5.65 3.27 1.71
C VAL A 109 6.06 1.85 2.08
N GLN A 110 5.23 0.84 1.84
CA GLN A 110 5.60 -0.57 2.02
C GLN A 110 6.78 -0.95 1.13
N TRP A 111 6.70 -0.60 -0.16
CA TRP A 111 7.82 -0.78 -1.07
C TRP A 111 9.05 0.02 -0.61
N PHE A 112 8.85 1.28 -0.22
CA PHE A 112 9.94 2.17 0.18
C PHE A 112 10.66 1.65 1.42
N LYS A 113 9.95 1.02 2.38
CA LYS A 113 10.57 0.37 3.54
C LYS A 113 11.49 -0.77 3.12
N LYS A 114 11.05 -1.64 2.21
CA LYS A 114 11.89 -2.74 1.71
C LYS A 114 13.11 -2.20 0.95
N PHE A 115 12.91 -1.15 0.15
CA PHE A 115 13.98 -0.43 -0.51
C PHE A 115 14.98 0.16 0.50
N PHE A 116 14.49 0.75 1.58
CA PHE A 116 15.32 1.29 2.66
C PHE A 116 16.16 0.20 3.33
N ASP A 117 15.54 -0.90 3.72
CA ASP A 117 16.24 -2.01 4.38
C ASP A 117 17.32 -2.66 3.51
N ALA A 118 17.12 -2.66 2.19
CA ALA A 118 18.09 -3.19 1.24
C ALA A 118 19.32 -2.28 1.05
N ASN A 119 19.19 -0.98 1.32
CA ASN A 119 20.20 0.02 0.98
C ASN A 119 20.84 0.70 2.20
N TYR A 120 20.11 0.80 3.31
CA TYR A 120 20.61 1.44 4.51
C TYR A 120 21.53 0.50 5.27
N THR A 121 22.82 0.81 5.26
CA THR A 121 23.80 0.19 6.15
C THR A 121 24.00 1.13 7.32
N ASP A 122 23.83 0.63 8.55
CA ASP A 122 23.82 1.38 9.83
C ASP A 122 25.20 1.97 10.23
N SER A 123 25.88 2.54 9.24
CA SER A 123 27.31 2.87 9.24
C SER A 123 27.57 4.35 9.52
N HIS A 124 26.54 5.21 9.43
CA HIS A 124 26.71 6.66 9.56
C HIS A 124 25.68 7.25 10.52
N ASP A 125 26.16 8.02 11.51
CA ASP A 125 25.32 8.80 12.40
C ASP A 125 24.62 9.91 11.61
N TYR A 126 23.31 9.75 11.37
CA TYR A 126 22.48 10.75 10.71
C TYR A 126 21.58 11.44 11.73
N ASP A 127 21.73 12.76 11.88
CA ASP A 127 20.82 13.59 12.68
C ASP A 127 19.72 14.19 11.78
N PRO A 128 18.49 13.64 11.80
CA PRO A 128 17.42 14.11 10.94
C PRO A 128 16.92 15.51 11.32
N LEU A 129 17.02 15.93 12.58
CA LEU A 129 16.53 17.23 12.99
C LEU A 129 17.51 18.33 12.57
N ALA A 130 18.82 18.09 12.73
CA ALA A 130 19.85 19.00 12.24
C ALA A 130 19.83 19.10 10.70
N ALA A 131 19.62 18.00 9.98
CA ALA A 131 19.49 18.01 8.52
C ALA A 131 18.33 18.87 8.01
N ARG A 132 17.28 19.05 8.84
CA ARG A 132 16.12 19.92 8.54
C ARG A 132 16.29 21.35 9.05
N ASP A 133 17.46 21.75 9.55
CA ASP A 133 17.66 23.04 10.23
C ASP A 133 16.65 23.24 11.39
N GLY A 134 16.28 22.16 12.09
CA GLY A 134 15.29 22.18 13.17
C GLY A 134 13.83 22.26 12.74
N GLN A 135 13.51 22.17 11.45
CA GLN A 135 12.11 22.17 11.00
C GLN A 135 11.40 20.88 11.42
N PRO A 136 10.13 20.98 11.88
CA PRO A 136 9.32 19.80 12.21
C PRO A 136 8.92 19.03 10.96
N LEU A 137 8.66 17.72 11.14
CA LEU A 137 8.13 16.84 10.10
C LEU A 137 6.91 16.07 10.61
N GLY A 138 5.86 15.99 9.78
CA GLY A 138 4.61 15.30 10.08
C GLY A 138 3.51 16.20 10.65
N SER A 139 2.25 15.76 10.51
CA SER A 139 1.06 16.56 10.83
C SER A 139 0.73 16.63 12.33
N GLY A 140 1.40 15.84 13.18
CA GLY A 140 1.17 15.80 14.62
C GLY A 140 1.78 16.97 15.39
N THR A 141 2.57 17.83 14.74
CA THR A 141 3.16 18.99 15.42
C THR A 141 2.11 20.07 15.62
N LYS A 142 1.67 20.26 16.88
CA LYS A 142 1.16 21.57 17.30
C LYS A 142 2.22 22.58 16.90
N ALA A 143 1.84 23.54 16.05
CA ALA A 143 2.69 24.65 15.69
C ALA A 143 3.20 25.31 16.97
N VAL A 144 4.48 25.14 17.29
CA VAL A 144 5.15 26.06 18.21
C VAL A 144 5.25 27.36 17.41
N GLY A 145 4.44 28.33 17.82
CA GLY A 145 4.41 29.64 17.18
C GLY A 145 5.79 30.31 17.21
N PRO A 146 6.06 31.24 16.30
CA PRO A 146 7.34 31.94 16.27
C PRO A 146 7.39 32.92 17.44
N GLY A 147 8.18 32.60 18.47
CA GLY A 147 8.52 33.55 19.53
C GLY A 147 8.85 32.95 20.88
N ALA A 148 10.10 32.50 21.05
CA ALA A 148 10.82 32.61 22.32
C ALA A 148 12.30 32.29 22.10
N THR A 149 13.11 33.34 21.98
CA THR A 149 14.55 33.29 22.20
C THR A 149 14.86 33.38 23.70
N SER A 150 16.05 32.87 24.07
CA SER A 150 16.66 32.81 25.42
C SER A 150 16.31 31.53 26.19
N GLY A 151 17.24 30.74 26.70
CA GLY A 151 18.64 30.97 26.99
C GLY A 151 18.93 30.29 28.35
N SER A 152 19.90 29.38 28.37
CA SER A 152 20.68 28.89 29.52
C SER A 152 20.00 28.78 30.89
N SER A 153 19.94 27.56 31.43
CA SER A 153 20.79 27.17 32.57
C SER A 153 20.45 25.75 33.03
N GLY A 154 21.50 24.97 33.26
CA GLY A 154 21.41 23.58 33.70
C GLY A 154 20.79 23.43 35.08
N ILE A 155 20.11 22.30 35.27
CA ILE A 155 19.85 21.74 36.59
C ILE A 155 20.33 20.30 36.56
N ARG A 156 21.28 20.06 37.46
CA ARG A 156 21.97 18.79 37.75
C ARG A 156 20.95 17.74 38.18
N VAL A 157 21.13 16.53 37.66
CA VAL A 157 20.57 15.30 38.25
C VAL A 157 21.47 14.87 39.42
N PRO A 158 20.94 14.54 40.61
CA PRO A 158 21.64 13.68 41.54
C PRO A 158 21.06 12.24 41.55
N PRO A 159 21.86 11.22 41.92
CA PRO A 159 21.60 9.82 41.60
C PRO A 159 20.97 9.00 42.75
N ALA A 160 20.35 7.89 42.34
CA ALA A 160 20.21 6.56 42.98
C ALA A 160 19.99 6.42 44.50
N ALA A 161 18.94 5.69 44.89
CA ALA A 161 19.01 4.71 45.99
C ALA A 161 17.88 3.66 45.89
N ALA A 162 18.26 2.40 46.07
CA ALA A 162 17.43 1.21 46.03
C ALA A 162 16.67 0.98 47.35
N THR A 163 15.51 0.30 47.30
CA THR A 163 15.04 -0.59 48.38
C THR A 163 14.01 -1.63 47.89
N ARG A 164 14.06 -2.80 48.54
CA ARG A 164 13.52 -4.16 48.28
C ARG A 164 11.98 -4.35 48.36
N PRO A 165 11.45 -5.55 47.96
CA PRO A 165 10.03 -6.00 47.88
C PRO A 165 9.51 -6.55 49.25
N PRO A 166 8.31 -7.19 49.50
CA PRO A 166 7.41 -8.10 48.69
C PRO A 166 5.88 -7.95 49.08
N PRO A 167 4.92 -8.94 49.09
CA PRO A 167 4.88 -10.34 48.59
C PRO A 167 3.63 -10.81 47.81
N THR A 168 3.76 -12.04 47.31
CA THR A 168 2.83 -12.95 46.62
C THR A 168 1.66 -13.48 47.46
N LYS A 169 0.51 -13.79 46.81
CA LYS A 169 -0.35 -14.97 47.04
C LYS A 169 -1.10 -15.40 45.75
N THR A 170 -0.79 -16.62 45.30
CA THR A 170 -1.64 -17.72 44.75
C THR A 170 -3.12 -17.41 44.43
N ALA A 171 -3.78 -17.88 43.35
CA ALA A 171 -3.80 -19.22 42.78
C ALA A 171 -4.45 -19.29 41.36
N ALA A 172 -4.09 -20.33 40.58
CA ALA A 172 -4.83 -20.88 39.43
C ALA A 172 -5.89 -21.92 39.93
N PRO A 173 -6.67 -22.69 39.12
CA PRO A 173 -6.80 -22.84 37.65
C PRO A 173 -8.32 -22.98 37.22
N PRO A 174 -8.79 -23.68 36.15
CA PRO A 174 -8.15 -24.25 34.95
C PRO A 174 -8.86 -23.98 33.59
N LEU A 175 -8.18 -24.45 32.53
CA LEU A 175 -8.58 -24.62 31.14
C LEU A 175 -9.94 -25.31 30.93
N VAL A 176 -10.71 -24.87 29.93
CA VAL A 176 -11.56 -25.76 29.13
C VAL A 176 -11.56 -25.33 27.64
N ARG A 177 -11.20 -26.28 26.79
CA ARG A 177 -11.22 -26.30 25.33
C ARG A 177 -12.67 -26.42 24.82
N PRO A 178 -12.98 -25.97 23.59
CA PRO A 178 -13.86 -26.79 22.76
C PRO A 178 -13.30 -27.06 21.36
N THR A 179 -13.39 -28.32 20.96
CA THR A 179 -13.26 -28.85 19.59
C THR A 179 -14.61 -28.84 18.86
N PRO A 180 -14.62 -28.95 17.52
CA PRO A 180 -15.79 -28.72 16.67
C PRO A 180 -16.66 -29.98 16.55
N THR A 181 -17.97 -29.81 16.35
CA THR A 181 -18.89 -30.86 15.88
C THR A 181 -20.04 -30.24 15.07
N THR A 182 -20.52 -31.04 14.12
CA THR A 182 -20.95 -30.71 12.76
C THR A 182 -22.48 -30.76 12.58
N ARG A 183 -22.98 -30.03 11.55
CA ARG A 183 -24.20 -30.21 10.70
C ARG A 183 -25.53 -29.52 11.13
N PRO A 184 -26.48 -29.24 10.19
CA PRO A 184 -26.38 -29.04 8.73
C PRO A 184 -27.05 -27.75 8.18
N ILE A 185 -26.83 -27.56 6.88
CA ILE A 185 -27.27 -26.53 5.93
C ILE A 185 -28.80 -26.34 5.86
N GLN A 186 -29.25 -25.09 5.84
CA GLN A 186 -30.51 -24.71 5.19
C GLN A 186 -30.30 -23.46 4.33
N GLN A 187 -30.66 -23.61 3.05
CA GLN A 187 -30.51 -22.65 1.96
C GLN A 187 -31.31 -21.37 2.23
N GLN A 188 -30.70 -20.20 2.02
CA GLN A 188 -31.45 -18.97 1.77
C GLN A 188 -31.07 -18.40 0.40
N GLN A 189 -32.09 -18.38 -0.44
CA GLN A 189 -32.09 -17.95 -1.84
C GLN A 189 -32.23 -16.43 -1.94
N GLN A 190 -31.65 -15.89 -3.01
CA GLN A 190 -31.77 -14.51 -3.50
C GLN A 190 -33.23 -14.11 -3.79
N PRO A 191 -33.61 -12.83 -3.71
CA PRO A 191 -34.84 -12.34 -4.32
C PRO A 191 -34.61 -11.85 -5.77
N LYS A 192 -35.39 -12.42 -6.70
CA LYS A 192 -35.62 -11.95 -8.08
C LYS A 192 -37.00 -11.26 -8.20
N VAL A 193 -37.16 -10.49 -9.28
CA VAL A 193 -38.11 -9.37 -9.52
C VAL A 193 -39.44 -9.77 -10.23
N SER A 194 -40.53 -9.01 -9.93
CA SER A 194 -41.73 -8.65 -10.76
C SER A 194 -42.85 -9.68 -11.04
N PRO A 195 -44.11 -9.32 -11.49
CA PRO A 195 -44.69 -8.02 -11.93
C PRO A 195 -46.11 -7.64 -11.40
N ALA A 196 -46.68 -6.56 -11.98
CA ALA A 196 -47.78 -5.66 -11.58
C ALA A 196 -49.26 -6.10 -11.83
N VAL A 197 -50.21 -5.30 -11.27
CA VAL A 197 -51.37 -4.62 -11.95
C VAL A 197 -52.77 -4.72 -11.26
N HIS A 198 -53.46 -3.56 -11.24
CA HIS A 198 -54.91 -3.22 -11.06
C HIS A 198 -55.46 -2.81 -9.67
N ARG A 199 -55.74 -1.49 -9.54
CA ARG A 199 -56.71 -0.91 -8.60
C ARG A 199 -57.37 0.35 -9.21
N ALA A 200 -58.71 0.45 -9.13
CA ALA A 200 -59.56 1.65 -9.00
C ALA A 200 -61.06 1.22 -8.91
N PRO A 201 -62.06 2.06 -8.57
CA PRO A 201 -62.09 3.46 -8.08
C PRO A 201 -63.06 3.74 -6.86
N ALA A 202 -62.90 4.83 -6.08
CA ALA A 202 -63.79 6.04 -5.93
C ALA A 202 -64.27 6.27 -4.45
N PRO A 203 -64.90 7.41 -4.02
CA PRO A 203 -64.33 8.76 -3.80
C PRO A 203 -64.78 9.43 -2.42
N PRO A 204 -64.92 10.78 -2.20
CA PRO A 204 -64.19 11.56 -1.15
C PRO A 204 -65.08 12.37 -0.15
N VAL A 205 -64.53 13.13 0.83
CA VAL A 205 -65.03 14.43 1.40
C VAL A 205 -63.97 15.07 2.36
N GLN A 206 -64.04 16.40 2.50
CA GLN A 206 -63.05 17.43 2.86
C GLN A 206 -62.94 17.83 4.36
N GLN A 207 -61.92 18.65 4.68
CA GLN A 207 -61.55 19.28 5.97
C GLN A 207 -62.62 20.20 6.61
N PRO A 208 -62.42 20.64 7.87
CA PRO A 208 -62.00 22.05 8.07
C PRO A 208 -61.03 22.34 9.25
N THR A 209 -60.69 23.63 9.38
CA THR A 209 -59.60 24.35 10.06
C THR A 209 -59.82 24.79 11.53
N SER A 210 -58.73 25.27 12.15
CA SER A 210 -58.45 25.86 13.50
C SER A 210 -59.46 26.80 14.18
N VAL A 211 -59.40 26.91 15.54
CA VAL A 211 -59.07 28.13 16.36
C VAL A 211 -59.02 27.86 17.90
N SER A 212 -58.04 28.48 18.61
CA SER A 212 -57.92 29.00 20.01
C SER A 212 -58.37 28.16 21.24
N ASP A 213 -57.86 28.23 22.49
CA ASP A 213 -56.91 29.06 23.27
C ASP A 213 -56.65 28.32 24.63
N HIS A 214 -55.49 28.50 25.30
CA HIS A 214 -55.35 28.66 26.78
C HIS A 214 -53.89 28.57 27.31
N HIS A 215 -53.57 29.56 28.16
CA HIS A 215 -52.43 29.77 29.08
C HIS A 215 -51.78 28.53 29.72
N HIS A 216 -50.44 28.54 29.91
CA HIS A 216 -49.76 28.54 31.23
C HIS A 216 -48.21 28.61 31.16
N GLN A 217 -47.69 29.59 31.91
CA GLN A 217 -46.43 29.66 32.69
C GLN A 217 -45.05 29.34 32.08
N ASN A 218 -44.19 30.35 32.23
CA ASN A 218 -42.79 30.44 31.88
C ASN A 218 -41.91 29.77 32.95
N VAL A 219 -41.35 28.59 32.66
CA VAL A 219 -40.18 28.05 33.38
C VAL A 219 -38.99 28.17 32.45
N ARG A 220 -38.13 29.15 32.72
CA ARG A 220 -36.86 29.36 32.02
C ARG A 220 -35.89 28.24 32.37
N LEU A 221 -35.89 27.18 31.57
CA LEU A 221 -34.83 26.17 31.54
C LEU A 221 -33.61 26.78 30.84
N GLN A 222 -32.48 26.81 31.53
CA GLN A 222 -31.18 27.11 30.92
C GLN A 222 -30.84 25.99 29.92
N PRO A 223 -30.41 26.30 28.69
CA PRO A 223 -30.05 25.25 27.75
C PRO A 223 -28.72 24.62 28.18
N ALA A 224 -28.76 23.32 28.47
CA ALA A 224 -27.58 22.50 28.68
C ALA A 224 -26.73 22.47 27.40
N THR A 225 -25.45 22.81 27.54
CA THR A 225 -24.47 22.91 26.45
C THR A 225 -23.96 21.55 25.93
N SER A 226 -24.51 20.42 26.42
CA SER A 226 -24.05 19.06 26.07
C SER A 226 -24.51 18.54 24.71
N GLY A 227 -25.41 19.24 24.00
CA GLY A 227 -25.89 18.80 22.68
C GLY A 227 -24.84 18.91 21.55
N SER A 228 -23.88 19.83 21.67
CA SER A 228 -22.91 20.08 20.61
C SER A 228 -21.84 18.99 20.55
N ASP A 229 -21.31 18.53 21.69
CA ASP A 229 -20.28 17.48 21.74
C ASP A 229 -20.80 16.11 21.27
N HIS A 230 -22.04 15.77 21.63
CA HIS A 230 -22.67 14.54 21.16
C HIS A 230 -22.98 14.55 19.66
N HIS A 231 -23.27 15.72 19.07
CA HIS A 231 -23.47 15.85 17.64
C HIS A 231 -22.15 15.66 16.87
N HIS A 232 -21.05 16.23 17.35
CA HIS A 232 -19.72 16.02 16.78
C HIS A 232 -19.25 14.56 16.90
N GLN A 233 -19.52 13.90 18.03
CA GLN A 233 -19.19 12.49 18.20
C GLN A 233 -20.03 11.59 17.27
N ASN A 234 -21.32 11.86 17.12
CA ASN A 234 -22.16 11.13 16.15
C ASN A 234 -21.69 11.35 14.72
N ALA A 235 -21.30 12.58 14.34
CA ALA A 235 -20.76 12.85 13.01
C ALA A 235 -19.45 12.07 12.74
N ARG A 236 -18.57 11.95 13.73
CA ARG A 236 -17.32 11.17 13.62
C ARG A 236 -17.59 9.67 13.52
N LEU A 237 -18.53 9.15 14.32
CA LEU A 237 -18.92 7.74 14.25
C LEU A 237 -19.62 7.42 12.92
N GLN A 238 -20.45 8.33 12.41
CA GLN A 238 -21.09 8.18 11.11
C GLN A 238 -20.05 8.16 9.98
N GLN A 239 -19.05 9.05 10.04
CA GLN A 239 -17.95 9.05 9.08
C GLN A 239 -17.13 7.75 9.12
N GLU A 240 -16.91 7.18 10.31
CA GLU A 240 -16.22 5.89 10.46
C GLU A 240 -17.07 4.74 9.88
N ILE A 241 -18.39 4.75 10.08
CA ILE A 241 -19.30 3.76 9.50
C ILE A 241 -19.26 3.84 7.97
N ASP A 242 -19.32 5.03 7.40
CA ASP A 242 -19.28 5.23 5.95
C ASP A 242 -17.94 4.74 5.37
N ASN A 243 -16.82 5.07 6.02
CA ASN A 243 -15.48 4.58 5.63
C ASN A 243 -15.37 3.04 5.67
N LEU A 244 -15.90 2.42 6.73
CA LEU A 244 -15.89 0.97 6.88
C LEU A 244 -16.78 0.28 5.85
N GLN A 245 -17.92 0.88 5.51
CA GLN A 245 -18.81 0.38 4.46
C GLN A 245 -18.12 0.42 3.08
N ASP A 246 -17.45 1.51 2.75
CA ASP A 246 -16.68 1.63 1.51
C ASP A 246 -15.56 0.58 1.43
N LEU A 247 -14.84 0.36 2.55
CA LEU A 247 -13.79 -0.65 2.61
C LEU A 247 -14.35 -2.07 2.42
N ILE A 248 -15.48 -2.39 3.05
CA ILE A 248 -16.15 -3.69 2.88
C ILE A 248 -16.59 -3.87 1.42
N GLN A 249 -17.17 -2.83 0.81
CA GLN A 249 -17.60 -2.87 -0.59
C GLN A 249 -16.40 -3.10 -1.53
N GLN A 250 -15.28 -2.45 -1.26
CA GLN A 250 -14.05 -2.61 -2.04
C GLN A 250 -13.46 -4.02 -1.89
N HIS A 251 -13.37 -4.54 -0.66
CA HIS A 251 -12.90 -5.90 -0.40
C HIS A 251 -13.82 -6.93 -1.05
N ALA A 252 -15.13 -6.72 -1.02
CA ALA A 252 -16.08 -7.59 -1.70
C ALA A 252 -15.85 -7.60 -3.22
N SER A 253 -15.61 -6.45 -3.84
CA SER A 253 -15.26 -6.38 -5.27
C SER A 253 -13.94 -7.07 -5.59
N GLN A 254 -12.92 -6.94 -4.73
CA GLN A 254 -11.65 -7.62 -4.92
C GLN A 254 -11.78 -9.14 -4.80
N VAL A 255 -12.50 -9.61 -3.78
CA VAL A 255 -12.78 -11.05 -3.60
C VAL A 255 -13.56 -11.58 -4.80
N ALA A 256 -14.59 -10.88 -5.26
CA ALA A 256 -15.34 -11.28 -6.46
C ALA A 256 -14.46 -11.37 -7.71
N GLY A 257 -13.50 -10.46 -7.86
CA GLY A 257 -12.48 -10.53 -8.92
C GLY A 257 -11.64 -11.80 -8.81
N LEU A 258 -11.04 -12.04 -7.64
CA LEU A 258 -10.21 -13.23 -7.39
C LEU A 258 -10.99 -14.55 -7.52
N GLU A 259 -12.26 -14.57 -7.12
CA GLU A 259 -13.12 -15.75 -7.30
C GLU A 259 -13.39 -16.03 -8.78
N LYS A 260 -13.57 -14.98 -9.60
CA LYS A 260 -13.67 -15.14 -11.05
C LYS A 260 -12.38 -15.71 -11.64
N GLU A 261 -11.22 -15.22 -11.19
CA GLU A 261 -9.91 -15.78 -11.61
C GLU A 261 -9.77 -17.24 -11.18
N ARG A 262 -10.10 -17.57 -9.93
CA ARG A 262 -10.09 -18.94 -9.40
C ARG A 262 -10.95 -19.86 -10.24
N ASP A 263 -12.19 -19.45 -10.53
CA ASP A 263 -13.15 -20.26 -11.28
C ASP A 263 -12.69 -20.45 -12.73
N PHE A 264 -12.08 -19.43 -13.33
CA PHE A 264 -11.47 -19.51 -14.65
C PHE A 264 -10.34 -20.55 -14.72
N TYR A 265 -9.37 -20.51 -13.80
CA TYR A 265 -8.29 -21.50 -13.77
C TYR A 265 -8.79 -22.89 -13.40
N TYR A 266 -9.76 -22.99 -12.48
CA TYR A 266 -10.39 -24.26 -12.13
C TYR A 266 -11.08 -24.90 -13.33
N GLN A 267 -11.81 -24.12 -14.14
CA GLN A 267 -12.47 -24.63 -15.34
C GLN A 267 -11.45 -25.16 -16.36
N LYS A 268 -10.35 -24.42 -16.59
CA LYS A 268 -9.27 -24.91 -17.47
C LYS A 268 -8.70 -26.25 -17.00
N LEU A 269 -8.41 -26.38 -15.70
CA LEU A 269 -7.90 -27.63 -15.15
C LEU A 269 -8.92 -28.77 -15.25
N ARG A 270 -10.21 -28.46 -15.09
CA ARG A 270 -11.29 -29.45 -15.24
C ARG A 270 -11.39 -29.94 -16.69
N ASP A 271 -11.26 -29.04 -17.67
CA ASP A 271 -11.28 -29.39 -19.09
C ASP A 271 -10.06 -30.25 -19.47
N VAL A 272 -8.87 -29.92 -18.93
CA VAL A 272 -7.66 -30.75 -19.09
C VAL A 272 -7.85 -32.13 -18.46
N GLU A 273 -8.40 -32.22 -17.25
CA GLU A 273 -8.66 -33.49 -16.58
C GLU A 273 -9.59 -34.39 -17.42
N MET A 274 -10.63 -33.81 -18.02
CA MET A 274 -11.54 -34.55 -18.91
C MET A 274 -10.81 -35.15 -20.12
N ILE A 275 -9.87 -34.40 -20.72
CA ILE A 275 -9.06 -34.90 -21.84
C ILE A 275 -8.15 -36.04 -21.37
N CYS A 276 -7.55 -35.93 -20.19
CA CYS A 276 -6.67 -36.97 -19.63
C CYS A 276 -7.41 -38.27 -19.25
N GLN A 277 -8.75 -38.27 -19.19
CA GLN A 277 -9.55 -39.46 -18.93
C GLN A 277 -9.92 -40.24 -20.21
N GLU A 278 -9.63 -39.70 -21.39
CA GLU A 278 -9.89 -40.37 -22.66
C GLU A 278 -8.89 -41.52 -22.91
N PRO A 279 -9.31 -42.65 -23.52
CA PRO A 279 -8.45 -43.81 -23.73
C PRO A 279 -7.21 -43.57 -24.62
N ASP A 280 -7.16 -42.46 -25.36
CA ASP A 280 -6.05 -42.03 -26.22
C ASP A 280 -5.46 -40.65 -25.81
N TYR A 281 -5.43 -40.35 -24.51
CA TYR A 281 -4.97 -39.04 -24.00
C TYR A 281 -3.50 -38.71 -24.32
N GLU A 282 -2.65 -39.71 -24.56
CA GLU A 282 -1.23 -39.52 -24.94
C GLU A 282 -1.05 -39.18 -26.43
N SER A 283 -2.14 -39.19 -27.21
CA SER A 283 -2.07 -38.87 -28.63
C SER A 283 -1.71 -37.39 -28.85
N LEU A 284 -0.94 -37.10 -29.91
CA LEU A 284 -0.57 -35.74 -30.29
C LEU A 284 -1.79 -34.79 -30.41
N PRO A 285 -2.96 -35.21 -30.94
CA PRO A 285 -4.19 -34.40 -30.91
C PRO A 285 -4.68 -34.02 -29.51
N SER A 286 -4.53 -34.90 -28.51
CA SER A 286 -4.92 -34.62 -27.12
C SER A 286 -3.97 -33.62 -26.48
N VAL A 287 -2.66 -33.73 -26.74
CA VAL A 287 -1.67 -32.73 -26.31
C VAL A 287 -1.95 -31.35 -26.91
N GLN A 288 -2.33 -31.28 -28.19
CA GLN A 288 -2.69 -30.03 -28.87
C GLN A 288 -3.87 -29.33 -28.18
N LYS A 289 -4.93 -30.09 -27.86
CA LYS A 289 -6.11 -29.57 -27.13
C LYS A 289 -5.77 -29.04 -25.74
N ILE A 290 -4.89 -29.74 -25.01
CA ILE A 290 -4.42 -29.30 -23.68
C ILE A 290 -3.68 -27.97 -23.80
N LEU A 291 -2.78 -27.82 -24.78
CA LEU A 291 -2.06 -26.57 -25.01
C LEU A 291 -3.03 -25.42 -25.37
N GLU A 292 -4.04 -25.67 -26.20
CA GLU A 292 -5.06 -24.67 -26.51
C GLU A 292 -5.80 -24.19 -25.25
N ILE A 293 -6.19 -25.10 -24.34
CA ILE A 293 -6.82 -24.74 -23.07
C ILE A 293 -5.87 -23.91 -22.20
N LEU A 294 -4.59 -24.29 -22.09
CA LEU A 294 -3.61 -23.60 -21.26
C LEU A 294 -3.29 -22.19 -21.78
N TYR A 295 -3.22 -22.00 -23.10
CA TYR A 295 -2.89 -20.73 -23.72
C TYR A 295 -4.08 -19.83 -24.05
N ALA A 296 -5.33 -20.33 -23.96
CA ALA A 296 -6.50 -19.50 -24.21
C ALA A 296 -6.58 -18.31 -23.23
N THR A 297 -6.63 -17.09 -23.76
CA THR A 297 -6.75 -15.83 -23.00
C THR A 297 -8.19 -15.31 -23.03
N GLU A 298 -8.74 -14.97 -21.86
CA GLU A 298 -10.03 -14.26 -21.76
C GLU A 298 -9.78 -12.75 -21.51
N GLU A 299 -10.69 -11.90 -22.00
CA GLU A 299 -10.57 -10.44 -21.95
C GLU A 299 -10.48 -9.95 -20.48
N GLY A 300 -9.32 -9.41 -20.10
CA GLY A 300 -9.00 -9.00 -18.72
C GLY A 300 -7.94 -9.85 -18.00
N PHE A 301 -7.48 -10.94 -18.62
CA PHE A 301 -6.37 -11.76 -18.13
C PHE A 301 -5.15 -11.59 -19.04
N ALA A 302 -4.16 -10.80 -18.60
CA ALA A 302 -2.92 -10.65 -19.36
C ALA A 302 -2.00 -11.87 -19.14
N GLN A 303 -1.51 -12.47 -20.23
CA GLN A 303 -0.34 -13.34 -20.14
C GLN A 303 0.88 -12.48 -19.78
N PRO A 304 1.75 -12.92 -18.86
CA PRO A 304 3.03 -12.26 -18.67
C PRO A 304 3.76 -12.26 -20.02
N GLU A 305 4.19 -11.08 -20.46
CA GLU A 305 4.92 -10.90 -21.72
C GLU A 305 6.10 -11.87 -21.74
N GLN A 306 6.18 -12.71 -22.79
CA GLN A 306 7.32 -13.59 -22.98
C GLN A 306 8.56 -12.71 -23.13
N GLU A 307 9.41 -12.72 -22.10
CA GLU A 307 10.71 -12.08 -22.11
C GLU A 307 11.53 -12.71 -23.24
N ASN A 308 11.61 -12.01 -24.37
CA ASN A 308 12.56 -12.30 -25.43
C ASN A 308 13.97 -12.14 -24.86
N GLY A 309 14.58 -13.26 -24.46
CA GLY A 309 15.89 -13.26 -23.85
C GLY A 309 16.64 -14.58 -24.00
N ILE A 310 17.53 -14.60 -24.99
CA ILE A 310 18.83 -15.30 -25.01
C ILE A 310 18.80 -16.77 -25.50
N SER A 311 19.08 -16.93 -26.80
CA SER A 311 19.84 -18.06 -27.31
C SER A 311 20.83 -17.62 -28.40
N ASP A 312 21.74 -16.70 -28.08
CA ASP A 312 23.02 -16.61 -28.80
C ASP A 312 24.01 -17.52 -28.07
N PHE A 313 23.85 -18.83 -28.31
CA PHE A 313 24.94 -19.78 -28.08
C PHE A 313 25.86 -19.67 -29.30
N ASP A 314 26.98 -18.98 -29.08
CA ASP A 314 28.14 -18.95 -29.95
C ASP A 314 28.57 -20.38 -30.30
N ASN A 315 28.29 -20.79 -31.54
CA ASN A 315 28.80 -22.01 -32.14
C ASN A 315 29.87 -21.60 -33.17
N GLY A 316 30.95 -21.02 -32.66
CA GLY A 316 32.14 -20.64 -33.42
C GLY A 316 32.89 -21.87 -33.93
N ASN A 317 32.40 -22.47 -35.01
CA ASN A 317 33.16 -23.38 -35.86
C ASN A 317 33.11 -22.83 -37.30
N GLY A 318 33.89 -21.79 -37.55
CA GLY A 318 34.03 -21.16 -38.86
C GLY A 318 35.51 -20.91 -39.17
N LEU A 319 36.16 -21.90 -39.80
CA LEU A 319 37.44 -21.69 -40.48
C LEU A 319 37.24 -20.61 -41.56
N THR A 320 37.78 -19.42 -41.31
CA THR A 320 38.04 -18.44 -42.37
C THR A 320 39.30 -18.87 -43.11
N VAL A 321 39.11 -19.34 -44.35
CA VAL A 321 40.20 -19.57 -45.30
C VAL A 321 40.56 -18.21 -45.90
N ASP A 322 41.63 -17.61 -45.39
CA ASP A 322 42.25 -16.43 -45.99
C ASP A 322 42.76 -16.77 -47.39
N ASN A 323 42.22 -16.08 -48.39
CA ASN A 323 42.65 -16.21 -49.78
C ASN A 323 43.00 -14.82 -50.31
N GLY A 324 44.29 -14.50 -50.29
CA GLY A 324 44.79 -13.29 -50.97
C GLY A 324 46.14 -12.79 -50.49
N SER A 325 47.25 -13.43 -50.88
CA SER A 325 48.50 -12.71 -51.20
C SER A 325 49.52 -13.61 -51.90
N ASN A 326 49.55 -13.46 -53.22
CA ASN A 326 50.72 -13.43 -54.09
C ASN A 326 52.08 -13.61 -53.38
N PHE A 327 52.70 -14.79 -53.51
CA PHE A 327 54.15 -14.94 -53.36
C PHE A 327 54.72 -15.67 -54.58
N VAL A 328 55.60 -14.95 -55.26
CA VAL A 328 56.30 -15.31 -56.48
C VAL A 328 57.23 -16.49 -56.19
N VAL A 329 57.07 -17.59 -56.92
CA VAL A 329 58.04 -18.69 -56.93
C VAL A 329 59.17 -18.28 -57.85
N GLY A 330 60.34 -18.03 -57.26
CA GLY A 330 61.61 -17.93 -57.97
C GLY A 330 62.17 -19.33 -58.22
N ASP A 331 62.61 -19.54 -59.45
CA ASP A 331 63.33 -20.69 -59.97
C ASP A 331 64.65 -20.96 -59.22
N GLU A 332 65.02 -22.25 -59.12
CA GLU A 332 66.37 -22.84 -59.29
C GLU A 332 66.29 -24.33 -58.91
N GLU A 333 66.16 -25.23 -59.89
CA GLU A 333 67.25 -25.97 -60.56
C GLU A 333 68.14 -26.85 -59.66
N THR A 334 68.10 -28.16 -59.96
CA THR A 334 69.19 -29.16 -59.89
C THR A 334 69.70 -29.60 -58.50
N TYR A 335 70.00 -30.87 -58.22
CA TYR A 335 70.46 -32.01 -59.03
C TYR A 335 69.99 -33.33 -58.41
#